data_AF-A0A150UBZ7-F1
#
_entry.id   AF-A0A150UBZ7-F1
#
_cell.length_a   1.000
_cell.length_b   1.000
_cell.length_c   1.000
_cell.angle_alpha   90.00
_cell.angle_beta   90.00
_cell.angle_gamma   90.00
#
_symmetry.space_group_name_H-M   'P 1'
#
loop_
_entity.id
_entity.type
_entity.pdbx_description
1 polymer ?
#
loop_
_entity_poly.entity_id
_entity_poly.type
_entity_poly.pdbx_seq_one_letter_code
_entity_poly.pdbx_strand_id
1 'polypeptide(L)'
;MRARPVLLLAAAVAASAVSSLGAHASPLCIKERTPFALSHDTVKWTMSIAPGTDCIQGLRWSYMQIFDVSVVSGPSQGELAVVGSGFRYSAKNEAGGSDKFTLLISGKNRHDPGTSTLEVEVNPQ
;
A
#
# COMPACT_ATOMS: atom_id res chain seq x y z
N MET A 1 72.86 -16.20 15.97
CA MET A 1 72.42 -16.57 14.60
C MET A 1 70.91 -16.81 14.61
N ARG A 2 70.21 -16.13 13.70
CA ARG A 2 68.84 -16.35 13.18
C ARG A 2 67.65 -16.24 14.14
N ALA A 3 67.01 -15.07 14.08
CA ALA A 3 65.58 -14.89 14.30
C ALA A 3 64.77 -15.51 13.14
N ARG A 4 63.57 -16.04 13.44
CA ARG A 4 62.48 -16.14 12.46
C ARG A 4 61.12 -15.90 13.16
N PRO A 5 60.28 -15.01 12.62
CA PRO A 5 58.97 -14.67 13.19
C PRO A 5 57.92 -15.66 12.69
N VAL A 6 56.96 -16.03 13.54
CA VAL A 6 55.73 -16.69 13.07
C VAL A 6 54.63 -15.65 13.13
N LEU A 7 54.07 -15.38 11.95
CA LEU A 7 53.05 -14.38 11.69
C LEU A 7 51.80 -14.60 12.55
N LEU A 8 51.36 -13.54 13.22
CA LEU A 8 50.01 -13.38 13.75
C LEU A 8 49.03 -13.26 12.57
N LEU A 9 48.21 -14.29 12.37
CA LEU A 9 47.03 -14.20 11.50
C LEU A 9 45.97 -13.38 12.23
N ALA A 10 45.90 -12.08 11.93
CA ALA A 10 44.80 -11.22 12.34
C ALA A 10 43.54 -11.59 11.54
N ALA A 11 42.58 -12.24 12.19
CA ALA A 11 41.24 -12.41 11.65
C ALA A 11 40.49 -11.08 11.78
N ALA A 12 40.39 -10.34 10.68
CA ALA A 12 39.56 -9.14 10.61
C ALA A 12 38.08 -9.56 10.53
N VAL A 13 37.36 -9.48 11.64
CA VAL A 13 35.90 -9.59 11.67
C VAL A 13 35.33 -8.24 11.22
N ALA A 14 34.94 -8.14 9.95
CA ALA A 14 34.22 -6.98 9.45
C ALA A 14 32.79 -7.01 10.01
N ALA A 15 32.53 -6.20 11.05
CA ALA A 15 31.19 -5.97 11.56
C ALA A 15 30.45 -5.05 10.58
N SER A 16 29.62 -5.62 9.70
CA SER A 16 28.69 -4.84 8.88
C SER A 16 27.61 -4.24 9.79
N ALA A 17 27.71 -2.93 10.04
CA ALA A 17 26.62 -2.16 10.62
C ALA A 17 25.45 -2.16 9.62
N VAL A 18 24.48 -3.04 9.85
CA VAL A 18 23.23 -3.04 9.09
C VAL A 18 22.46 -1.80 9.53
N SER A 19 22.55 -0.73 8.74
CA SER A 19 21.69 0.45 8.88
C SER A 19 20.25 -0.01 8.75
N SER A 20 19.56 -0.18 9.87
CA SER A 20 18.13 -0.46 9.89
C SER A 20 17.41 0.79 9.36
N LEU A 21 17.08 0.81 8.07
CA LEU A 21 16.06 1.74 7.57
C LEU A 21 14.79 1.43 8.37
N GLY A 22 14.39 2.36 9.24
CA GLY A 22 13.16 2.24 10.00
C GLY A 22 11.98 2.09 9.04
N ALA A 23 11.23 0.99 9.17
CA ALA A 23 9.98 0.85 8.46
C ALA A 23 8.96 1.82 9.08
N HIS A 24 8.74 2.96 8.43
CA HIS A 24 7.65 3.86 8.79
C HIS A 24 6.36 3.35 8.15
N ALA A 25 5.37 3.00 8.97
CA ALA A 25 4.02 2.75 8.47
C ALA A 25 3.45 4.08 7.98
N SER A 26 2.86 4.11 6.77
CA SER A 26 2.09 5.26 6.33
C SER A 26 0.98 5.53 7.36
N PRO A 27 0.76 6.79 7.78
CA PRO A 27 -0.38 7.14 8.61
C PRO A 27 -1.70 6.75 7.92
N LEU A 28 -2.75 6.51 8.71
CA LEU A 28 -4.06 6.12 8.18
C LEU A 28 -4.61 7.22 7.26
N CYS A 29 -4.56 6.96 5.95
CA CYS A 29 -5.05 7.87 4.91
C CYS A 29 -6.57 7.80 4.75
N ILE A 30 -7.19 6.64 4.96
CA ILE A 30 -8.64 6.47 4.82
C ILE A 30 -9.38 7.15 5.98
N LYS A 31 -10.33 8.03 5.65
CA LYS A 31 -11.19 8.72 6.62
C LYS A 31 -12.50 7.98 6.81
N GLU A 32 -13.11 7.55 5.71
CA GLU A 32 -14.37 6.82 5.73
C GLU A 32 -14.22 5.48 5.01
N ARG A 33 -14.51 4.40 5.74
CA ARG A 33 -14.39 3.02 5.26
C ARG A 33 -15.72 2.29 5.43
N THR A 34 -16.67 2.57 4.55
CA THR A 34 -17.94 1.84 4.48
C THR A 34 -17.69 0.40 3.97
N PRO A 35 -18.26 -0.63 4.62
CA PRO A 35 -18.17 -2.00 4.12
C PRO A 35 -18.86 -2.17 2.76
N PHE A 36 -18.22 -2.89 1.84
CA PHE A 36 -18.87 -3.41 0.65
C PHE A 36 -19.28 -4.87 0.83
N ALA A 37 -20.30 -5.29 0.08
CA ALA A 37 -20.98 -6.56 0.28
C ALA A 37 -20.55 -7.66 -0.70
N LEU A 38 -19.85 -7.31 -1.79
CA LEU A 38 -19.58 -8.17 -2.95
C LEU A 38 -20.88 -8.66 -3.60
N SER A 39 -21.87 -7.76 -3.71
CA SER A 39 -23.21 -8.06 -4.23
C SER A 39 -23.61 -7.17 -5.40
N HIS A 40 -22.65 -6.80 -6.24
CA HIS A 40 -22.75 -5.80 -7.31
C HIS A 40 -23.06 -4.39 -6.80
N ASP A 41 -22.69 -4.12 -5.54
CA ASP A 41 -22.84 -2.82 -4.90
C ASP A 41 -21.75 -1.83 -5.32
N THR A 42 -22.07 -0.54 -5.24
CA THR A 42 -21.09 0.55 -5.37
C THR A 42 -20.97 1.27 -4.04
N VAL A 43 -19.74 1.38 -3.53
CA VAL A 43 -19.45 2.06 -2.27
C VAL A 43 -18.49 3.23 -2.50
N LYS A 44 -18.62 4.25 -1.66
CA LYS A 44 -17.78 5.46 -1.71
C LYS A 44 -16.93 5.56 -0.46
N TRP A 45 -15.63 5.75 -0.65
CA TRP A 45 -14.68 6.04 0.41
C TRP A 45 -14.05 7.41 0.21
N THR A 46 -13.56 7.97 1.32
CA THR A 46 -12.77 9.19 1.30
C THR A 46 -11.43 8.94 1.97
N MET A 47 -10.38 9.56 1.42
CA MET A 47 -9.04 9.55 2.01
C MET A 47 -8.42 10.94 1.97
N SER A 48 -7.44 11.18 2.85
CA SER A 48 -6.63 12.40 2.82
C SER A 48 -5.15 12.06 2.77
N ILE A 49 -4.40 12.72 1.90
CA ILE A 49 -2.96 12.46 1.70
C ILE A 49 -2.17 13.76 1.49
N ALA A 50 -0.94 13.79 2.00
CA ALA A 50 -0.01 14.89 1.75
C ALA A 50 0.71 14.72 0.39
N PRO A 51 1.07 15.81 -0.31
CA PRO A 51 1.81 15.73 -1.56
C PRO A 51 3.12 14.93 -1.42
N GLY A 52 3.47 14.14 -2.44
CA GLY A 52 4.70 13.35 -2.46
C GLY A 52 4.72 12.13 -1.52
N THR A 53 3.58 11.74 -0.94
CA THR A 53 3.48 10.59 -0.02
C THR A 53 2.65 9.45 -0.59
N ASP A 54 2.83 8.26 0.01
CA ASP A 54 2.13 7.03 -0.35
C ASP A 54 1.09 6.63 0.70
N CYS A 55 -0.06 6.19 0.23
CA CYS A 55 -1.14 5.56 0.99
C CYS A 55 -1.29 4.11 0.53
N ILE A 56 -1.08 3.14 1.42
CA ILE A 56 -1.33 1.73 1.14
C ILE A 56 -2.55 1.29 1.94
N GLN A 57 -3.57 0.75 1.27
CA GLN A 57 -4.82 0.34 1.90
C GLN A 57 -5.21 -1.08 1.50
N GLY A 58 -5.41 -1.92 2.52
CA GLY A 58 -6.02 -3.23 2.36
C GLY A 58 -7.55 -3.13 2.25
N LEU A 59 -8.13 -3.93 1.36
CA LEU A 59 -9.58 -3.95 1.12
C LEU A 59 -10.30 -5.06 1.89
N ARG A 60 -9.60 -6.01 2.51
CA ARG A 60 -10.23 -7.17 3.16
C ARG A 60 -10.94 -6.79 4.48
N TRP A 61 -12.10 -7.41 4.72
CA TRP A 61 -12.73 -7.57 6.06
C TRP A 61 -12.69 -9.03 6.49
N SER A 62 -12.87 -9.32 7.78
CA SER A 62 -12.68 -10.66 8.35
C SER A 62 -13.54 -11.76 7.71
N TYR A 63 -14.73 -11.42 7.20
CA TYR A 63 -15.70 -12.36 6.63
C TYR A 63 -15.62 -12.53 5.11
N MET A 64 -14.67 -11.89 4.43
CA MET A 64 -14.56 -11.92 2.98
C MET A 64 -13.23 -12.44 2.47
N GLN A 65 -13.27 -12.97 1.25
CA GLN A 65 -12.10 -13.32 0.47
C GLN A 65 -12.12 -12.51 -0.82
N ILE A 66 -11.03 -11.79 -1.09
CA ILE A 66 -10.84 -11.05 -2.34
C ILE A 66 -10.07 -11.95 -3.30
N PHE A 67 -10.54 -12.07 -4.54
CA PHE A 67 -9.89 -12.82 -5.61
C PHE A 67 -9.07 -11.91 -6.50
N ASP A 68 -9.63 -10.76 -6.89
CA ASP A 68 -8.98 -9.78 -7.76
C ASP A 68 -9.39 -8.35 -7.41
N VAL A 69 -8.49 -7.42 -7.69
CA VAL A 69 -8.72 -5.98 -7.62
C VAL A 69 -8.22 -5.39 -8.92
N SER A 70 -9.08 -4.71 -9.66
CA SER A 70 -8.73 -4.07 -10.93
C SER A 70 -9.08 -2.58 -10.92
N VAL A 71 -8.30 -1.81 -11.67
CA VAL A 71 -8.53 -0.37 -11.83
C VAL A 71 -9.54 -0.16 -12.96
N VAL A 72 -10.69 0.43 -12.63
CA VAL A 72 -11.73 0.83 -13.59
C VAL A 72 -11.44 2.23 -14.11
N SER A 73 -11.07 3.15 -13.22
CA SER A 73 -10.62 4.49 -13.58
C SER A 73 -9.46 4.92 -12.67
N GLY A 74 -8.42 5.49 -13.27
CA GLY A 74 -7.22 5.92 -12.56
C GLY A 74 -7.27 7.37 -12.08
N PRO A 75 -6.41 7.72 -11.11
CA PRO A 75 -6.25 9.10 -10.63
C PRO A 75 -5.65 10.04 -11.69
N SER A 76 -5.89 11.34 -11.50
CA SER A 76 -5.34 12.43 -12.32
C SER A 76 -4.16 13.15 -11.65
N GLN A 77 -4.15 13.23 -10.32
CA GLN A 77 -3.18 13.92 -9.47
C GLN A 77 -2.21 12.97 -8.75
N GLY A 78 -2.33 11.66 -9.00
CA GLY A 78 -1.46 10.64 -8.42
C GLY A 78 -1.21 9.46 -9.34
N GLU A 79 -0.61 8.42 -8.77
CA GLU A 79 -0.44 7.11 -9.39
C GLU A 79 -1.13 6.06 -8.51
N LEU A 80 -1.72 5.05 -9.15
CA LEU A 80 -2.43 3.97 -8.47
C LEU A 80 -1.84 2.62 -8.90
N ALA A 81 -1.47 1.81 -7.91
CA ALA A 81 -1.02 0.45 -8.11
C ALA A 81 -1.85 -0.52 -7.28
N VAL A 82 -2.20 -1.68 -7.84
CA VAL A 82 -2.81 -2.78 -7.09
C VAL A 82 -1.70 -3.54 -6.36
N VAL A 83 -1.85 -3.74 -5.05
CA VAL A 83 -0.87 -4.45 -4.20
C VAL A 83 -1.59 -5.51 -3.37
N GLY A 84 -1.47 -6.77 -3.79
CA GLY A 84 -2.20 -7.87 -3.17
C GLY A 84 -3.72 -7.64 -3.23
N SER A 85 -4.41 -7.84 -2.11
CA SER A 85 -5.86 -7.57 -1.98
C SER A 85 -6.15 -6.12 -1.57
N GLY A 86 -5.45 -5.17 -2.18
CA GLY A 86 -5.44 -3.76 -1.79
C GLY A 86 -4.86 -2.88 -2.88
N PHE A 87 -4.63 -1.61 -2.54
CA PHE A 87 -4.06 -0.64 -3.46
C PHE A 87 -3.02 0.24 -2.76
N ARG A 88 -2.13 0.82 -3.57
CA ARG A 88 -1.25 1.92 -3.22
C ARG A 88 -1.60 3.11 -4.08
N TYR A 89 -1.86 4.24 -3.45
CA TYR A 89 -1.95 5.54 -4.11
C TYR A 89 -0.72 6.37 -3.75
N SER A 90 -0.05 6.93 -4.75
CA SER A 90 1.10 7.82 -4.61
C SER A 90 0.73 9.22 -5.09
N ALA A 91 0.74 10.19 -4.19
CA ALA A 91 0.44 11.58 -4.53
C ALA A 91 1.64 12.22 -5.26
N LYS A 92 1.38 12.95 -6.35
CA LYS A 92 2.43 13.78 -6.96
C LYS A 92 2.87 14.88 -5.99
N ASN A 93 4.12 15.35 -6.08
CA ASN A 93 4.64 16.43 -5.23
C ASN A 93 3.84 17.75 -5.36
N GLU A 94 3.21 17.95 -6.51
CA GLU A 94 2.41 19.14 -6.82
C GLU A 94 0.91 18.87 -6.82
N ALA A 95 0.47 17.75 -6.24
CA ALA A 95 -0.94 17.40 -6.10
C ALA A 95 -1.62 18.38 -5.12
N GLY A 96 -2.08 19.53 -5.64
CA GLY A 96 -2.80 20.55 -4.87
C GLY A 96 -4.32 20.41 -4.94
N GLY A 97 -4.83 19.45 -5.72
CA GLY A 97 -6.26 19.27 -5.98
C GLY A 97 -6.80 17.95 -5.44
N SER A 98 -8.13 17.86 -5.34
CA SER A 98 -8.78 16.58 -5.12
C SER A 98 -8.52 15.63 -6.29
N ASP A 99 -8.57 14.33 -5.99
CA ASP A 99 -8.43 13.29 -6.98
C ASP A 99 -9.50 12.21 -6.80
N LYS A 100 -9.63 11.34 -7.79
CA LYS A 100 -10.58 10.23 -7.72
C LYS A 100 -10.07 9.04 -8.51
N PHE A 101 -10.33 7.85 -8.00
CA PHE A 101 -10.17 6.62 -8.76
C PHE A 101 -11.28 5.63 -8.43
N THR A 102 -11.44 4.63 -9.31
CA THR A 102 -12.44 3.58 -9.16
C THR A 102 -11.79 2.22 -9.29
N LEU A 103 -12.09 1.33 -8.36
CA LEU A 103 -11.68 -0.07 -8.36
C LEU A 103 -12.89 -0.97 -8.56
N LEU A 104 -12.69 -2.09 -9.25
CA LEU A 104 -13.60 -3.23 -9.25
C LEU A 104 -12.96 -4.33 -8.41
N ILE A 105 -13.68 -4.79 -7.40
CA ILE A 105 -13.25 -5.88 -6.53
C ILE A 105 -14.09 -7.11 -6.86
N SER A 106 -13.44 -8.24 -7.09
CA SER A 106 -14.11 -9.54 -7.16
C SER A 106 -13.70 -10.42 -5.97
N GLY A 107 -14.64 -11.23 -5.50
CA GLY A 107 -14.41 -12.05 -4.33
C GLY A 107 -15.61 -12.87 -3.95
N LYS A 108 -15.66 -13.23 -2.66
CA LYS A 108 -16.85 -13.74 -2.00
C LYS A 108 -17.03 -13.16 -0.61
N ASN A 109 -18.28 -12.97 -0.24
CA ASN A 109 -18.68 -12.70 1.13
C ASN A 109 -19.23 -14.00 1.71
N ARG A 110 -18.52 -14.58 2.68
CA ARG A 110 -18.75 -15.95 3.16
C ARG A 110 -18.72 -16.98 2.01
N HIS A 111 -19.91 -17.40 1.55
CA HIS A 111 -20.09 -18.42 0.52
C HIS A 111 -20.51 -17.82 -0.83
N ASP A 112 -20.96 -16.57 -0.84
CA ASP A 112 -21.58 -15.96 -2.01
C ASP A 112 -20.53 -15.17 -2.81
N PRO A 113 -20.21 -15.59 -4.04
CA PRO A 113 -19.30 -14.85 -4.90
C PRO A 113 -20.00 -13.62 -5.48
N GLY A 114 -19.22 -12.58 -5.76
CA GLY A 114 -19.70 -11.42 -6.46
C GLY A 114 -18.65 -10.32 -6.55
N THR A 115 -19.09 -9.13 -6.91
CA THR A 115 -18.23 -7.97 -7.13
C THR A 115 -18.74 -6.75 -6.39
N SER A 116 -17.86 -5.79 -6.15
CA SER A 116 -18.22 -4.45 -5.70
C SER A 116 -17.39 -3.42 -6.45
N THR A 117 -18.01 -2.30 -6.78
CA THR A 117 -17.31 -1.12 -7.29
C THR A 117 -16.98 -0.21 -6.12
N LEU A 118 -15.71 0.15 -5.97
CA LEU A 118 -15.25 1.09 -4.96
C LEU A 118 -14.83 2.39 -5.64
N GLU A 119 -15.51 3.48 -5.32
CA GLU A 119 -15.13 4.84 -5.69
C GLU A 119 -14.38 5.47 -4.52
N VAL A 120 -13.16 5.96 -4.75
CA VAL A 120 -12.36 6.61 -3.72
C VAL A 120 -12.12 8.05 -4.11
N GLU A 121 -12.58 8.96 -3.24
CA GLU A 121 -12.24 10.39 -3.32
C GLU A 121 -11.00 10.67 -2.47
N VAL A 122 -10.05 11.37 -3.08
CA VAL A 122 -8.77 11.75 -2.46
C VAL A 122 -8.78 13.24 -2.23
N ASN A 123 -8.64 13.64 -0.97
CA ASN A 123 -8.53 15.03 -0.58
C ASN A 123 -7.10 15.37 -0.17
N PRO A 124 -6.58 16.56 -0.49
CA PRO A 124 -5.31 17.02 0.07
C PRO A 124 -5.43 17.16 1.61
N GLN A 125 -4.32 16.90 2.32
CA GLN A 125 -4.20 17.15 3.77
C GLN A 125 -3.94 18.62 4.09
#